data_AF-A0AAE1HEP6-F1
#
_entry.id   AF-A0AAE1HEP6-F1
#
_cell.length_a   1.000
_cell.length_b   1.000
_cell.length_c   1.000
_cell.angle_alpha   90.00
_cell.angle_beta   90.00
_cell.angle_gamma   90.00
#
_symmetry.space_group_name_H-M   'P 1'
#
loop_
_entity.id
_entity.type
_entity.pdbx_description
1 polymer ?
#
loop_
_entity_poly.entity_id
_entity_poly.type
_entity_poly.pdbx_seq_one_letter_code
_entity_poly.pdbx_strand_id
1 'polypeptide(L)'
;MGTALRNAVQNSKKTGKTLGGRGEGTQKETTIKRLQGYYHHSPVSNVPDIGKMRRAIMATSTNKKPNHSYCPTGKDSWCFFNKRKASKAKDKGNHDSMPIKLNETSFKVLLPLYKRLSSDELLSRCAKCANVCLHSCIWKKCPKQIFVCKPRLEYGITKGVGEFNMGCVALESLQDKHISKISLELAKRRDKKRIAQSSRQEESAAKQQRLQRKHGKKSKDSDIAGLV
;
A
#
# COMPACT_ATOMS: atom_id res chain seq x y z
N MET A 1 7.49 -4.63 -5.05
CA MET A 1 8.01 -5.21 -3.80
C MET A 1 7.63 -6.67 -3.61
N GLY A 2 6.34 -7.04 -3.52
CA GLY A 2 5.93 -8.41 -3.19
C GLY A 2 6.49 -9.52 -4.08
N THR A 3 6.43 -9.36 -5.40
CA THR A 3 7.04 -10.30 -6.36
C THR A 3 8.54 -10.41 -6.18
N ALA A 4 9.23 -9.28 -5.98
CA ALA A 4 10.67 -9.27 -5.77
C ALA A 4 11.09 -9.99 -4.48
N LEU A 5 10.30 -9.88 -3.41
CA LEU A 5 10.51 -10.66 -2.18
C LEU A 5 10.38 -12.16 -2.42
N ARG A 6 9.33 -12.59 -3.14
CA ARG A 6 9.12 -14.01 -3.46
C ARG A 6 10.24 -14.56 -4.36
N ASN A 7 10.67 -13.78 -5.36
CA ASN A 7 11.78 -14.15 -6.23
C ASN A 7 13.09 -14.24 -5.45
N ALA A 8 13.34 -13.33 -4.50
CA ALA A 8 14.54 -13.39 -3.66
C ALA A 8 14.57 -14.67 -2.79
N VAL A 9 13.42 -15.09 -2.25
CA VAL A 9 13.29 -16.35 -1.50
C VAL A 9 13.54 -17.56 -2.40
N GLN A 10 12.96 -17.58 -3.60
CA GLN A 10 13.15 -18.67 -4.57
C GLN A 10 14.60 -18.77 -5.06
N ASN A 11 15.24 -17.64 -5.39
CA ASN A 11 16.63 -17.61 -5.86
C ASN A 11 17.60 -18.03 -4.74
N SER A 12 17.31 -17.68 -3.49
CA SER A 12 18.13 -18.12 -2.36
C SER A 12 18.12 -19.64 -2.21
N LYS A 13 16.98 -20.29 -2.47
CA LYS A 13 16.86 -21.76 -2.49
C LYS A 13 17.79 -22.40 -3.53
N LYS A 14 17.94 -21.78 -4.71
CA LYS A 14 18.86 -22.24 -5.77
C LYS A 14 20.33 -22.14 -5.36
N THR A 15 20.67 -21.15 -4.53
CA THR A 15 22.03 -20.96 -3.99
C THR A 15 22.31 -21.76 -2.70
N GLY A 16 21.48 -22.76 -2.37
CA GLY A 16 21.62 -23.58 -1.17
C GLY A 16 21.20 -22.91 0.15
N LYS A 17 20.67 -21.67 0.12
CA LYS A 17 20.21 -20.93 1.30
C LYS A 17 18.69 -20.99 1.43
N THR A 18 18.19 -21.76 2.38
CA THR A 18 16.75 -21.89 2.62
C THR A 18 16.24 -20.74 3.48
N LEU A 19 15.59 -19.75 2.85
CA LEU A 19 14.92 -18.63 3.54
C LEU A 19 13.44 -18.89 3.86
N GLY A 20 12.89 -20.01 3.37
CA GLY A 20 11.53 -20.48 3.66
C GLY A 20 11.49 -21.57 4.73
N GLY A 21 10.30 -22.05 5.09
CA GLY A 21 10.12 -23.18 6.02
C GLY A 21 9.31 -22.86 7.28
N ARG A 22 9.15 -23.85 8.18
CA ARG A 22 8.32 -23.74 9.38
C ARG A 22 8.97 -22.98 10.55
N GLY A 23 10.27 -22.69 10.51
CA GLY A 23 11.02 -21.99 11.57
C GLY A 23 10.68 -20.50 11.77
N GLU A 24 11.12 -19.95 12.90
CA GLU A 24 11.01 -18.54 13.25
C GLU A 24 12.02 -17.70 12.43
N GLY A 25 11.60 -16.53 11.95
CA GLY A 25 12.44 -15.67 11.11
C GLY A 25 12.57 -16.06 9.63
N THR A 26 11.82 -17.08 9.19
CA THR A 26 11.67 -17.43 7.77
C THR A 26 10.72 -16.47 7.05
N GLN A 27 10.95 -16.29 5.75
CA GLN A 27 10.12 -15.43 4.90
C GLN A 27 8.82 -16.13 4.47
N LYS A 28 7.96 -16.42 5.45
CA LYS A 28 6.59 -16.88 5.22
C LYS A 28 5.78 -15.81 4.46
N GLU A 29 4.73 -16.23 3.76
CA GLU A 29 3.85 -15.31 3.01
C GLU A 29 3.24 -14.21 3.92
N THR A 30 3.01 -14.50 5.20
CA THR A 30 2.57 -13.52 6.21
C THR A 30 3.66 -12.48 6.49
N THR A 31 4.91 -12.90 6.65
CA THR A 31 6.08 -12.02 6.80
C THR A 31 6.25 -11.13 5.58
N ILE A 32 6.17 -11.70 4.37
CA ILE A 32 6.24 -10.97 3.10
C ILE A 32 5.16 -9.89 3.01
N LYS A 33 3.91 -10.22 3.37
CA LYS A 33 2.80 -9.24 3.39
C LYS A 33 3.03 -8.12 4.40
N ARG A 34 3.57 -8.43 5.58
CA ARG A 34 3.89 -7.41 6.60
C ARG A 34 5.06 -6.51 6.17
N LEU A 35 6.12 -7.07 5.58
CA LEU A 35 7.24 -6.31 4.98
C LEU A 35 6.77 -5.38 3.86
N GLN A 36 5.84 -5.82 3.02
CA GLN A 36 5.21 -4.96 2.02
C GLN A 36 4.41 -3.82 2.67
N GLY A 37 3.75 -4.08 3.80
CA GLY A 37 3.05 -3.05 4.57
C GLY A 37 4.00 -1.98 5.10
N TYR A 38 5.09 -2.40 5.75
CA TYR A 38 6.12 -1.46 6.23
C TYR A 38 6.76 -0.64 5.12
N TYR A 39 7.10 -1.31 4.01
CA TYR A 39 7.58 -0.61 2.82
C TYR A 39 6.56 0.39 2.31
N HIS A 40 5.26 0.06 2.27
CA HIS A 40 4.22 0.95 1.73
C HIS A 40 3.98 2.19 2.60
N HIS A 41 4.02 2.05 3.93
CA HIS A 41 3.83 3.19 4.84
C HIS A 41 4.97 4.22 4.73
N SER A 42 6.19 3.76 4.45
CA SER A 42 7.37 4.62 4.38
C SER A 42 7.26 5.75 3.33
N PRO A 43 6.96 5.50 2.04
CA PRO A 43 6.73 6.56 1.07
C PRO A 43 5.43 7.31 1.35
N VAL A 44 4.31 6.61 1.62
CA VAL A 44 2.99 7.26 1.76
C VAL A 44 2.95 8.31 2.87
N SER A 45 3.62 8.07 4.00
CA SER A 45 3.64 9.02 5.12
C SER A 45 4.63 10.18 4.94
N ASN A 46 5.49 10.15 3.92
CA ASN A 46 6.57 11.11 3.75
C ASN A 46 6.56 11.87 2.41
N VAL A 47 5.64 11.53 1.48
CA VAL A 47 5.44 12.33 0.25
C VAL A 47 5.11 13.78 0.63
N PRO A 48 5.71 14.79 -0.05
CA PRO A 48 6.57 14.69 -1.23
C PRO A 48 8.10 14.62 -0.94
N ASP A 49 8.53 14.54 0.32
CA ASP A 49 9.94 14.58 0.72
C ASP A 49 10.68 13.25 0.44
N ILE A 50 11.36 13.19 -0.71
CA ILE A 50 12.12 12.01 -1.18
C ILE A 50 13.18 11.58 -0.16
N GLY A 51 13.85 12.52 0.51
CA GLY A 51 14.88 12.23 1.50
C GLY A 51 14.33 11.51 2.73
N LYS A 52 13.18 11.96 3.23
CA LYS A 52 12.44 11.26 4.30
C LYS A 52 11.91 9.90 3.85
N MET A 53 11.38 9.79 2.63
CA MET A 53 10.93 8.50 2.08
C MET A 53 12.07 7.46 2.06
N ARG A 54 13.25 7.85 1.56
CA ARG A 54 14.44 6.98 1.51
C ARG A 54 14.88 6.52 2.89
N ARG A 55 15.01 7.46 3.85
CA ARG A 55 15.39 7.14 5.24
C ARG A 55 14.39 6.19 5.89
N ALA A 56 13.09 6.43 5.71
CA ALA A 56 12.04 5.59 6.26
C ALA A 56 12.05 4.17 5.66
N ILE A 57 12.30 4.03 4.35
CA ILE A 57 12.44 2.72 3.69
C ILE A 57 13.66 1.95 4.23
N MET A 58 14.75 2.66 4.52
CA MET A 58 15.98 2.08 5.07
C MET A 58 15.91 1.80 6.57
N ALA A 59 14.82 2.19 7.26
CA ALA A 59 14.51 1.91 8.66
C ALA A 59 14.18 0.42 8.93
N THR A 60 14.88 -0.49 8.25
CA THR A 60 14.69 -1.93 8.43
C THR A 60 15.55 -2.40 9.60
N SER A 61 14.89 -2.91 10.64
CA SER A 61 15.53 -3.41 11.85
C SER A 61 15.68 -4.93 11.78
N THR A 62 16.84 -5.44 12.22
CA THR A 62 17.00 -6.86 12.57
C THR A 62 16.83 -7.04 14.07
N ASN A 63 16.55 -8.27 14.52
CA ASN A 63 16.42 -8.55 15.95
C ASN A 63 17.73 -8.28 16.72
N LYS A 64 18.88 -8.54 16.09
CA LYS A 64 20.20 -8.35 16.71
C LYS A 64 20.68 -6.90 16.69
N LYS A 65 20.24 -6.11 15.70
CA LYS A 65 20.58 -4.69 15.56
C LYS A 65 19.31 -3.88 15.25
N PRO A 66 18.55 -3.52 16.28
CA PRO A 66 17.29 -2.82 16.10
C PRO A 66 17.52 -1.38 15.67
N ASN A 67 17.16 -1.05 14.42
CA ASN A 67 17.21 0.31 13.91
C ASN A 67 15.80 0.86 13.64
N HIS A 68 15.25 1.58 14.62
CA HIS A 68 13.95 2.28 14.51
C HIS A 68 14.08 3.80 14.53
N SER A 69 15.30 4.32 14.40
CA SER A 69 15.61 5.76 14.46
C SER A 69 14.91 6.56 13.35
N TYR A 70 14.73 5.93 12.19
CA TYR A 70 14.07 6.53 11.02
C TYR A 70 12.57 6.23 10.94
N CYS A 71 12.01 5.50 11.91
CA CYS A 71 10.57 5.27 11.99
C CYS A 71 9.87 6.43 12.71
N PRO A 72 8.61 6.76 12.37
CA PRO A 72 7.88 7.80 13.08
C PRO A 72 7.72 7.45 14.57
N THR A 73 7.69 8.48 15.42
CA THR A 73 7.44 8.36 16.85
C THR A 73 5.96 8.62 17.16
N GLY A 74 5.52 8.26 18.38
CA GLY A 74 4.15 8.53 18.84
C GLY A 74 3.21 7.32 18.76
N LYS A 75 2.01 7.48 19.36
CA LYS A 75 0.99 6.42 19.50
C LYS A 75 0.38 5.99 18.17
N ASP A 76 0.42 6.88 17.19
CA ASP A 76 -0.07 6.63 15.82
C ASP A 76 1.04 6.17 14.86
N SER A 77 2.25 5.91 15.38
CA SER A 77 3.33 5.35 14.58
C SER A 77 2.92 4.01 13.97
N TRP A 78 3.20 3.83 12.68
CA TRP A 78 3.05 2.53 12.03
C TRP A 78 4.13 1.54 12.50
N CYS A 79 5.22 2.01 13.12
CA CYS A 79 6.27 1.17 13.66
C CYS A 79 5.84 0.61 15.02
N PHE A 80 5.75 -0.72 15.10
CA PHE A 80 5.35 -1.43 16.31
C PHE A 80 6.20 -1.04 17.54
N PHE A 81 7.52 -0.93 17.36
CA PHE A 81 8.45 -0.58 18.43
C PHE A 81 8.22 0.84 18.96
N ASN A 82 8.24 1.85 18.07
CA ASN A 82 8.04 3.24 18.45
C ASN A 82 6.63 3.50 19.00
N LYS A 83 5.61 2.81 18.46
CA LYS A 83 4.24 2.87 18.96
C LYS A 83 4.14 2.36 20.40
N ARG A 84 4.71 1.19 20.70
CA ARG A 84 4.71 0.66 22.09
C ARG A 84 5.52 1.53 23.04
N LYS A 85 6.68 2.04 22.59
CA LYS A 85 7.51 2.98 23.36
C LYS A 85 6.71 4.23 23.74
N ALA A 86 5.91 4.78 22.82
CA ALA A 86 5.09 5.97 23.07
C ALA A 86 3.84 5.70 23.93
N SER A 87 3.27 4.49 23.88
CA SER A 87 2.09 4.13 24.66
C SER A 87 2.35 3.79 26.13
N LYS A 88 3.60 3.87 26.62
CA LYS A 88 4.01 3.48 27.99
C LYS A 88 3.52 2.07 28.38
N ALA A 89 3.40 1.15 27.42
CA ALA A 89 3.05 -0.23 27.72
C ALA A 89 4.17 -0.89 28.56
N LYS A 90 3.79 -1.73 29.54
CA LYS A 90 4.71 -2.33 30.53
C LYS A 90 5.93 -3.03 29.90
N ASP A 91 5.78 -3.58 28.69
CA ASP A 91 6.89 -4.04 27.86
C ASP A 91 7.34 -2.93 26.91
N LYS A 92 8.48 -2.30 27.21
CA LYS A 92 9.17 -1.31 26.36
C LYS A 92 9.64 -1.94 25.05
N GLY A 93 8.73 -2.18 24.11
CA GLY A 93 9.06 -2.57 22.74
C GLY A 93 10.01 -3.78 22.64
N ASN A 94 9.80 -4.85 23.41
CA ASN A 94 10.66 -6.03 23.30
C ASN A 94 10.59 -6.58 21.86
N HIS A 95 11.77 -6.76 21.23
CA HIS A 95 11.93 -7.36 19.91
C HIS A 95 11.43 -8.82 19.85
N ASP A 96 11.37 -9.53 20.98
CA ASP A 96 10.81 -10.88 21.04
C ASP A 96 9.29 -10.91 20.76
N SER A 97 8.60 -9.82 21.07
CA SER A 97 7.17 -9.65 20.81
C SER A 97 6.87 -9.07 19.43
N MET A 98 7.90 -8.80 18.61
CA MET A 98 7.71 -8.15 17.32
C MET A 98 7.02 -9.11 16.34
N PRO A 99 5.97 -8.65 15.62
CA PRO A 99 5.25 -9.49 14.67
C PRO A 99 6.11 -9.94 13.48
N ILE A 100 7.23 -9.29 13.22
CA ILE A 100 8.23 -9.77 12.28
C ILE A 100 9.52 -9.97 13.04
N LYS A 101 10.13 -11.14 12.88
CA LYS A 101 11.51 -11.40 13.28
C LYS A 101 12.29 -11.62 11.99
N LEU A 102 13.35 -10.86 11.77
CA LEU A 102 14.23 -11.03 10.61
C LEU A 102 15.56 -11.62 11.08
N ASN A 103 15.92 -12.76 10.51
CA ASN A 103 17.24 -13.36 10.69
C ASN A 103 18.28 -12.62 9.85
N GLU A 104 19.54 -12.63 10.30
CA GLU A 104 20.66 -11.94 9.63
C GLU A 104 20.80 -12.38 8.15
N THR A 105 20.66 -13.67 7.89
CA THR A 105 20.70 -14.25 6.53
C THR A 105 19.58 -13.70 5.65
N SER A 106 18.36 -13.62 6.18
CA SER A 106 17.21 -13.04 5.48
C SER A 106 17.42 -11.56 5.19
N PHE A 107 17.96 -10.81 6.16
CA PHE A 107 18.26 -9.39 6.01
C PHE A 107 19.28 -9.13 4.91
N LYS A 108 20.39 -9.90 4.86
CA LYS A 108 21.41 -9.78 3.81
C LYS A 108 20.85 -9.96 2.40
N VAL A 109 19.90 -10.88 2.22
CA VAL A 109 19.23 -11.10 0.93
C VAL A 109 18.23 -9.99 0.59
N LEU A 110 17.59 -9.40 1.60
CA LEU A 110 16.63 -8.32 1.42
C LEU A 110 17.29 -6.96 1.18
N LEU A 111 18.47 -6.71 1.74
CA LEU A 111 19.12 -5.40 1.70
C LEU A 111 19.30 -4.84 0.28
N PRO A 112 19.78 -5.60 -0.74
CA PRO A 112 19.86 -5.11 -2.11
C PRO A 112 18.51 -4.69 -2.69
N LEU A 113 17.43 -5.40 -2.32
CA LEU A 113 16.09 -5.08 -2.75
C LEU A 113 15.61 -3.76 -2.13
N TYR A 114 15.84 -3.55 -0.83
CA TYR A 114 15.50 -2.30 -0.16
C TYR A 114 16.30 -1.12 -0.74
N LYS A 115 17.61 -1.28 -0.98
CA LYS A 115 18.44 -0.27 -1.64
C LYS A 115 17.87 0.12 -2.99
N ARG A 116 17.56 -0.86 -3.85
CA ARG A 116 16.96 -0.62 -5.18
C ARG A 116 15.60 0.09 -5.10
N LEU A 117 14.80 -0.24 -4.09
CA LEU A 117 13.48 0.39 -3.88
C LEU A 117 13.55 1.75 -3.19
N SER A 118 14.71 2.12 -2.67
CA SER A 118 14.97 3.41 -2.04
C SER A 118 15.66 4.41 -2.96
N SER A 119 15.78 4.10 -4.27
CA SER A 119 16.42 4.99 -5.23
C SER A 119 15.60 6.27 -5.43
N ASP A 120 16.29 7.41 -5.47
CA ASP A 120 15.65 8.73 -5.58
C ASP A 120 14.82 8.83 -6.87
N GLU A 121 15.28 8.21 -7.96
CA GLU A 121 14.57 8.14 -9.25
C GLU A 121 13.23 7.40 -9.14
N LEU A 122 13.19 6.27 -8.41
CA LEU A 122 11.96 5.51 -8.19
C LEU A 122 11.02 6.29 -7.26
N LEU A 123 11.56 6.87 -6.18
CA LEU A 123 10.77 7.60 -5.19
C LEU A 123 10.19 8.89 -5.76
N SER A 124 10.92 9.60 -6.61
CA SER A 124 10.45 10.77 -7.35
C SER A 124 9.23 10.45 -8.21
N ARG A 125 9.25 9.30 -8.92
CA ARG A 125 8.09 8.82 -9.66
C ARG A 125 6.94 8.43 -8.72
N CYS A 126 7.22 7.73 -7.63
CA CYS A 126 6.20 7.35 -6.64
C CYS A 126 5.50 8.54 -5.99
N ALA A 127 6.22 9.64 -5.70
CA ALA A 127 5.64 10.85 -5.13
C ALA A 127 4.60 11.50 -6.07
N LYS A 128 4.76 11.33 -7.39
CA LYS A 128 3.84 11.83 -8.41
C LYS A 128 2.67 10.86 -8.69
N CYS A 129 2.74 9.62 -8.22
CA CYS A 129 1.80 8.54 -8.54
C CYS A 129 0.63 8.39 -7.54
N ALA A 130 0.00 9.49 -7.10
CA ALA A 130 -1.23 9.45 -6.30
C ALA A 130 -2.47 8.93 -7.08
N ASN A 131 -2.30 8.64 -8.37
CA ASN A 131 -3.38 8.51 -9.36
C ASN A 131 -3.95 7.09 -9.53
N VAL A 132 -3.70 6.16 -8.60
CA VAL A 132 -4.24 4.79 -8.70
C VAL A 132 -5.78 4.80 -8.78
N CYS A 133 -6.42 5.75 -8.10
CA CYS A 133 -7.86 5.98 -8.16
C CYS A 133 -8.31 6.62 -9.49
N LEU A 134 -7.51 7.53 -10.07
CA LEU A 134 -7.80 8.16 -11.37
C LEU A 134 -7.91 7.12 -12.50
N HIS A 135 -7.02 6.12 -12.51
CA HIS A 135 -7.09 5.06 -13.51
C HIS A 135 -8.43 4.30 -13.48
N SER A 136 -9.00 4.07 -12.29
CA SER A 136 -10.32 3.45 -12.18
C SER A 136 -11.42 4.34 -12.77
N CYS A 137 -11.33 5.66 -12.59
CA CYS A 137 -12.26 6.62 -13.20
C CYS A 137 -12.16 6.61 -14.73
N ILE A 138 -10.94 6.64 -15.27
CA ILE A 138 -10.70 6.60 -16.72
C ILE A 138 -11.21 5.28 -17.32
N TRP A 139 -10.89 4.14 -16.71
CA TRP A 139 -11.28 2.83 -17.28
C TRP A 139 -12.77 2.53 -17.20
N LYS A 140 -13.52 3.19 -16.32
CA LYS A 140 -14.99 3.15 -16.33
C LYS A 140 -15.59 3.82 -17.57
N LYS A 141 -14.89 4.79 -18.17
CA LYS A 141 -15.32 5.49 -19.39
C LYS A 141 -14.73 4.85 -20.64
N CYS A 142 -13.46 4.46 -20.57
CA CYS A 142 -12.70 3.82 -21.65
C CYS A 142 -12.14 2.48 -21.15
N PRO A 143 -12.92 1.39 -21.21
CA PRO A 143 -12.43 0.06 -20.88
C PRO A 143 -11.22 -0.30 -21.75
N LYS A 144 -10.24 -0.98 -21.17
CA LYS A 144 -9.00 -1.37 -21.88
C LYS A 144 -9.22 -2.43 -22.95
N GLN A 145 -10.32 -3.15 -22.85
CA GLN A 145 -10.64 -4.32 -23.65
C GLN A 145 -11.29 -3.94 -24.99
N ILE A 146 -11.70 -2.68 -25.15
CA ILE A 146 -12.34 -2.21 -26.38
C ILE A 146 -11.41 -1.26 -27.12
N PHE A 147 -11.33 -1.44 -28.43
CA PHE A 147 -10.68 -0.49 -29.31
C PHE A 147 -11.67 0.66 -29.59
N VAL A 148 -11.21 1.88 -29.38
CA VAL A 148 -11.99 3.10 -29.63
C VAL A 148 -11.17 4.06 -30.48
N CYS A 149 -11.83 4.88 -31.30
CA CYS A 149 -11.15 5.90 -32.08
C CYS A 149 -10.51 6.96 -31.17
N LYS A 150 -9.44 7.61 -31.65
CA LYS A 150 -8.67 8.63 -30.90
C LYS A 150 -9.56 9.72 -30.26
N PRO A 151 -10.53 10.34 -30.98
CA PRO A 151 -11.37 11.39 -30.38
C PRO A 151 -12.21 10.88 -29.20
N ARG A 152 -12.72 9.64 -29.28
CA ARG A 152 -13.51 9.03 -28.20
C ARG A 152 -12.64 8.71 -26.98
N LEU A 153 -11.40 8.29 -27.21
CA LEU A 153 -10.43 8.07 -26.14
C LEU A 153 -10.09 9.39 -25.43
N GLU A 154 -9.76 10.44 -26.18
CA GLU A 154 -9.43 11.77 -25.64
C GLU A 154 -10.59 12.37 -24.83
N TYR A 155 -11.82 12.27 -25.34
CA TYR A 155 -13.02 12.69 -24.61
C TYR A 155 -13.20 11.90 -23.32
N GLY A 156 -13.08 10.57 -23.35
CA GLY A 156 -13.25 9.74 -22.17
C GLY A 156 -12.18 9.95 -21.09
N ILE A 157 -10.93 10.19 -21.50
CA ILE A 157 -9.83 10.56 -20.60
C ILE A 157 -10.12 11.92 -19.97
N THR A 158 -10.43 12.93 -20.78
CA THR A 158 -10.72 14.30 -20.31
C THR A 158 -11.88 14.30 -19.32
N LYS A 159 -12.96 13.58 -19.65
CA LYS A 159 -14.11 13.42 -18.77
C LYS A 159 -13.76 12.69 -17.47
N GLY A 160 -12.97 11.61 -17.55
CA GLY A 160 -12.53 10.86 -16.38
C GLY A 160 -11.64 11.68 -15.43
N VAL A 161 -10.74 12.50 -15.98
CA VAL A 161 -9.87 13.41 -15.22
C VAL A 161 -10.69 14.54 -14.60
N GLY A 162 -11.59 15.15 -15.36
CA GLY A 162 -12.48 16.22 -14.88
C GLY A 162 -13.39 15.76 -13.75
N GLU A 163 -14.08 14.62 -13.91
CA GLU A 163 -14.94 14.04 -12.86
C GLU A 163 -14.14 13.69 -11.59
N PHE A 164 -12.89 13.25 -11.73
CA PHE A 164 -12.04 12.90 -10.60
C PHE A 164 -11.59 14.14 -9.80
N ASN A 165 -11.15 15.18 -10.49
CA ASN A 165 -10.60 16.39 -9.86
C ASN A 165 -11.68 17.37 -9.38
N MET A 166 -12.74 17.58 -10.17
CA MET A 166 -13.71 18.65 -9.96
C MET A 166 -15.11 18.13 -9.60
N GLY A 167 -15.39 16.85 -9.83
CA GLY A 167 -16.73 16.27 -9.68
C GLY A 167 -17.59 16.41 -10.95
N CYS A 168 -18.69 15.67 -10.99
CA CYS A 168 -19.59 15.66 -12.14
C CYS A 168 -20.30 17.00 -12.35
N VAL A 169 -20.75 17.65 -11.28
CA VAL A 169 -21.52 18.91 -11.37
C VAL A 169 -20.66 20.05 -11.94
N ALA A 170 -19.45 20.22 -11.42
CA ALA A 170 -18.54 21.26 -11.88
C ALA A 170 -18.12 21.03 -13.34
N LEU A 171 -17.87 19.77 -13.72
CA LEU A 171 -17.51 19.43 -15.09
C LEU A 171 -18.65 19.72 -16.08
N GLU A 172 -19.88 19.32 -15.76
CA GLU A 172 -21.04 19.59 -16.63
C GLU A 172 -21.28 21.11 -16.78
N SER A 173 -21.04 21.90 -15.73
CA SER A 173 -21.18 23.36 -15.75
C SER A 173 -20.13 24.06 -16.61
N LEU A 174 -18.98 23.43 -16.82
CA LEU A 174 -17.91 23.93 -17.70
C LEU A 174 -18.12 23.51 -19.16
N GLN A 175 -18.77 22.37 -19.40
CA GLN A 175 -19.00 21.84 -20.75
C GLN A 175 -20.24 22.43 -21.42
N ASP A 176 -21.28 22.76 -20.65
CA ASP A 176 -22.55 23.20 -21.20
C ASP A 176 -23.15 24.34 -20.36
N LYS A 177 -23.59 25.42 -21.02
CA LYS A 177 -24.27 26.53 -20.36
C LYS A 177 -25.73 26.20 -20.01
N HIS A 178 -26.32 25.19 -20.66
CA HIS A 178 -27.70 24.77 -20.44
C HIS A 178 -27.79 23.32 -19.97
N ILE A 179 -27.42 23.07 -18.71
CA ILE A 179 -27.62 21.76 -18.08
C ILE A 179 -29.10 21.57 -17.75
N SER A 180 -29.71 20.50 -18.27
CA SER A 180 -31.06 20.09 -17.88
C SER A 180 -31.15 19.78 -16.37
N LYS A 181 -32.30 20.09 -15.75
CA LYS A 181 -32.57 19.81 -14.33
C LYS A 181 -32.30 18.33 -13.97
N ILE A 182 -32.67 17.41 -14.86
CA ILE A 182 -32.48 15.97 -14.66
C ILE A 182 -30.98 15.62 -14.65
N SER A 183 -30.21 16.15 -15.61
CA SER A 183 -28.76 15.92 -15.68
C SER A 183 -28.05 16.45 -14.43
N LEU A 184 -28.42 17.65 -13.99
CA LEU A 184 -27.88 18.25 -12.77
C LEU A 184 -28.17 17.39 -11.53
N GLU A 185 -29.38 16.84 -11.41
CA GLU A 185 -29.74 15.97 -10.29
C GLU A 185 -28.94 14.65 -10.30
N LEU A 186 -28.78 14.04 -11.48
CA LEU A 186 -27.94 12.85 -11.65
C LEU A 186 -26.48 13.13 -11.31
N ALA A 187 -25.94 14.26 -11.74
CA ALA A 187 -24.58 14.70 -11.42
C ALA A 187 -24.40 14.88 -9.90
N LYS A 188 -25.34 15.59 -9.24
CA LYS A 188 -25.35 15.74 -7.77
C LYS A 188 -25.38 14.39 -7.06
N ARG A 189 -26.20 13.44 -7.54
CA ARG A 189 -26.30 12.10 -6.95
C ARG A 189 -24.99 11.32 -7.10
N ARG A 190 -24.31 11.45 -8.24
CA ARG A 190 -23.00 10.81 -8.47
C ARG A 190 -21.92 11.40 -7.55
N ASP A 191 -21.87 12.73 -7.42
CA ASP A 191 -20.92 13.39 -6.53
C ASP A 191 -21.16 13.03 -5.06
N LYS A 192 -22.42 12.99 -4.61
CA LYS A 192 -22.77 12.51 -3.25
C LYS A 192 -22.28 11.08 -3.01
N LYS A 193 -22.50 10.16 -3.96
CA LYS A 193 -22.00 8.77 -3.85
C LYS A 193 -20.48 8.71 -3.79
N ARG A 194 -19.78 9.51 -4.61
CA ARG A 194 -18.31 9.60 -4.64
C ARG A 194 -17.76 10.06 -3.28
N ILE A 195 -18.30 11.14 -2.73
CA ILE A 195 -17.89 11.68 -1.43
C ILE A 195 -18.16 10.67 -0.31
N ALA A 196 -19.39 10.11 -0.25
CA ALA A 196 -19.75 9.11 0.75
C ALA A 196 -18.85 7.86 0.68
N GLN A 197 -18.48 7.42 -0.53
CA GLN A 197 -17.54 6.32 -0.71
C GLN A 197 -16.13 6.67 -0.21
N SER A 198 -15.65 7.90 -0.41
CA SER A 198 -14.37 8.36 0.14
C SER A 198 -14.40 8.36 1.67
N SER A 199 -15.41 9.01 2.26
CA SER A 199 -15.58 9.09 3.72
C SER A 199 -15.64 7.69 4.34
N ARG A 200 -16.43 6.78 3.77
CA ARG A 200 -16.51 5.39 4.24
C ARG A 200 -15.18 4.64 4.13
N GLN A 201 -14.35 4.92 3.13
CA GLN A 201 -13.03 4.30 3.01
C GLN A 201 -12.01 4.90 3.98
N GLU A 202 -12.23 6.13 4.42
CA GLU A 202 -11.39 6.82 5.40
C GLU A 202 -11.71 6.43 6.83
N GLU A 203 -12.93 5.94 7.10
CA GLU A 203 -13.34 5.42 8.41
C GLU A 203 -12.37 4.38 8.95
N SER A 204 -12.06 4.50 10.25
CA SER A 204 -11.15 3.59 10.96
C SER A 204 -11.63 2.14 10.92
N ALA A 205 -12.94 1.93 11.05
CA ALA A 205 -13.56 0.61 10.98
C ALA A 205 -13.34 -0.06 9.61
N ALA A 206 -13.55 0.67 8.50
CA ALA A 206 -13.31 0.16 7.16
C ALA A 206 -11.82 -0.14 6.91
N LYS A 207 -10.93 0.75 7.38
CA LYS A 207 -9.47 0.53 7.34
C LYS A 207 -9.07 -0.74 8.11
N GLN A 208 -9.60 -0.93 9.31
CA GLN A 208 -9.35 -2.10 10.14
C GLN A 208 -9.89 -3.38 9.50
N GLN A 209 -11.12 -3.37 8.99
CA GLN A 209 -11.71 -4.52 8.29
C GLN A 209 -10.88 -4.93 7.07
N ARG A 210 -10.37 -3.96 6.30
CA ARG A 210 -9.46 -4.22 5.17
C ARG A 210 -8.15 -4.85 5.63
N LEU A 211 -7.56 -4.36 6.72
CA LEU A 211 -6.35 -4.94 7.30
C LEU A 211 -6.60 -6.37 7.81
N GLN A 212 -7.73 -6.63 8.45
CA GLN A 212 -8.13 -7.96 8.90
C GLN A 212 -8.29 -8.93 7.72
N ARG A 213 -9.02 -8.55 6.65
CA ARG A 213 -9.15 -9.38 5.44
C ARG A 213 -7.81 -9.69 4.78
N LYS A 214 -6.88 -8.73 4.76
CA LYS A 214 -5.55 -8.90 4.15
C LYS A 214 -4.67 -9.90 4.91
N HIS A 215 -4.75 -9.91 6.24
CA HIS A 215 -3.91 -10.74 7.12
C HIS A 215 -4.59 -12.02 7.61
N GLY A 216 -5.93 -12.09 7.67
CA GLY A 216 -6.69 -13.22 8.21
C GLY A 216 -6.94 -14.38 7.26
N LYS A 217 -6.64 -14.23 5.96
CA LYS A 217 -7.00 -15.22 4.91
C LYS A 217 -6.13 -16.49 4.88
N LYS A 218 -5.65 -17.01 6.03
CA LYS A 218 -4.86 -18.26 6.10
C LYS A 218 -5.10 -19.16 7.32
N SER A 219 -6.05 -18.84 8.21
CA SER A 219 -6.36 -19.76 9.31
C SER A 219 -7.21 -20.97 8.89
N LYS A 220 -7.83 -20.97 7.70
CA LYS A 220 -8.73 -22.05 7.26
C LYS A 220 -8.08 -23.14 6.40
N ASP A 221 -6.87 -22.91 5.88
CA ASP A 221 -6.18 -23.91 5.03
C ASP A 221 -5.18 -24.77 5.82
N SER A 222 -4.98 -24.52 7.12
CA SER A 222 -4.11 -25.34 7.98
C SER A 222 -4.82 -26.53 8.62
N ASP A 223 -6.14 -26.52 8.71
CA ASP A 223 -6.90 -27.48 9.50
C ASP A 223 -7.42 -28.68 8.68
N ILE A 224 -7.27 -28.64 7.35
CA ILE A 224 -7.70 -29.73 6.45
C ILE A 224 -6.54 -30.70 6.13
N ALA A 225 -5.29 -30.31 6.39
CA ALA A 225 -4.11 -31.14 6.11
C ALA A 225 -3.73 -32.12 7.25
N GLY A 226 -4.62 -32.33 8.23
CA GLY A 226 -4.40 -33.21 9.39
C GLY A 226 -5.37 -34.39 9.50
N LEU A 227 -6.15 -34.68 8.45
CA LEU A 227 -7.17 -35.74 8.46
C LEU A 227 -7.11 -36.68 7.24
N VAL A 228 -5.93 -36.87 6.66
CA VAL A 228 -5.66 -37.98 5.73
C VAL A 228 -4.35 -38.65 6.13
#